data_AF-A0A329BAK4-F1
#
_entry.id   AF-A0A329BAK4-F1
#
_cell.length_a   1.000
_cell.length_b   1.000
_cell.length_c   1.000
_cell.angle_alpha   90.00
_cell.angle_beta   90.00
_cell.angle_gamma   90.00
#
_symmetry.space_group_name_H-M   'P 1'
#
loop_
_entity.id
_entity.type
_entity.pdbx_description
1 polymer ?
#
loop_
_entity_poly.entity_id
_entity_poly.type
_entity_poly.pdbx_seq_one_letter_code
_entity_poly.pdbx_strand_id
1 'polypeptide(L)'
;MRRLLSLSLLLLLPLLVQAQNVTWYISPGRSLAFIKPACSEEDLLRDYGNWNVERTTIPLDGASVPATVLFPHDDAKRVVLLWHDDAARRQLKAAILRGNHSFWRLPGNVTLGTPYRKLVETNARPVGVSAFGEQGGVQVSDWQNGQFARFGRFLDVRLDGYPAAPVNGKSRPLTHNTINEIRVFFPEPK
;
A
#
# COMPACT_ATOMS: atom_id res chain seq x y z
N MET A 1 -31.72 33.98 56.78
CA MET A 1 -32.40 32.80 56.20
C MET A 1 -31.65 32.43 54.91
N ARG A 2 -30.57 31.62 54.95
CA ARG A 2 -30.52 30.16 54.70
C ARG A 2 -31.32 29.69 53.47
N ARG A 3 -30.62 29.39 52.35
CA ARG A 3 -30.73 28.26 51.37
C ARG A 3 -29.53 28.38 50.39
N LEU A 4 -28.36 27.78 50.58
CA LEU A 4 -27.88 26.41 50.28
C LEU A 4 -28.31 25.79 48.92
N LEU A 5 -27.27 25.48 48.11
CA LEU A 5 -27.11 24.45 47.05
C LEU A 5 -27.90 24.69 45.74
N SER A 6 -27.29 24.59 44.55
CA SER A 6 -26.58 23.41 44.04
C SER A 6 -25.49 23.75 43.01
N LEU A 7 -24.31 23.12 43.15
CA LEU A 7 -23.32 22.98 42.09
C LEU A 7 -23.91 22.16 40.93
N SER A 8 -23.98 22.73 39.73
CA SER A 8 -24.11 21.95 38.49
C SER A 8 -22.76 21.90 37.81
N LEU A 9 -21.93 20.93 38.24
CA LEU A 9 -20.70 20.53 37.58
C LEU A 9 -21.09 19.80 36.28
N LEU A 10 -21.13 20.51 35.16
CA LEU A 10 -21.22 19.91 33.82
C LEU A 10 -19.94 19.12 33.56
N LEU A 11 -19.99 17.82 33.83
CA LEU A 11 -19.01 16.83 33.36
C LEU A 11 -19.07 16.78 31.82
N LEU A 12 -18.30 17.65 31.17
CA LEU A 12 -17.84 17.46 29.79
C LEU A 12 -16.89 16.26 29.79
N LEU A 13 -17.43 15.04 29.69
CA LEU A 13 -16.66 13.92 29.17
C LEU A 13 -16.31 14.24 27.72
N PRO A 14 -15.04 14.49 27.35
CA PRO A 14 -14.70 14.44 25.94
C PRO A 14 -15.04 13.02 25.47
N LEU A 15 -15.98 12.91 24.51
CA LEU A 15 -16.09 11.71 23.71
C LEU A 15 -14.71 11.53 23.08
N LEU A 16 -13.91 10.64 23.66
CA LEU A 16 -12.82 10.00 22.95
C LEU A 16 -13.50 9.23 21.82
N VAL A 17 -13.72 9.91 20.69
CA VAL A 17 -13.86 9.24 19.41
C VAL A 17 -12.52 8.52 19.26
N GLN A 18 -12.45 7.26 19.71
CA GLN A 18 -11.44 6.37 19.19
C GLN A 18 -11.74 6.31 17.70
N ALA A 19 -10.97 7.07 16.91
CA ALA A 19 -10.85 6.81 15.50
C ALA A 19 -10.45 5.34 15.42
N GLN A 20 -11.42 4.48 15.09
CA GLN A 20 -11.09 3.10 14.81
C GLN A 20 -10.13 3.20 13.64
N ASN A 21 -8.85 2.91 13.89
CA ASN A 21 -7.85 2.84 12.85
C ASN A 21 -8.22 1.61 12.01
N VAL A 22 -9.21 1.76 11.12
CA VAL A 22 -9.59 0.73 10.17
C VAL A 22 -8.37 0.53 9.28
N THR A 23 -7.59 -0.48 9.61
CA THR A 23 -6.39 -0.81 8.88
C THR A 23 -6.80 -1.65 7.69
N TRP A 24 -6.51 -1.18 6.48
CA TRP A 24 -6.87 -1.87 5.25
C TRP A 24 -5.82 -2.91 4.92
N TYR A 25 -5.98 -4.10 5.48
CA TYR A 25 -5.03 -5.19 5.29
C TYR A 25 -5.11 -5.78 3.88
N ILE A 26 -3.96 -5.85 3.23
CA ILE A 26 -3.77 -6.50 1.95
C ILE A 26 -3.35 -7.94 2.21
N SER A 27 -4.01 -8.88 1.52
CA SER A 27 -3.53 -10.25 1.41
C SER A 27 -3.06 -10.47 -0.04
N PRO A 28 -1.74 -10.43 -0.31
CA PRO A 28 -1.23 -10.59 -1.67
C PRO A 28 -1.79 -11.84 -2.35
N GLY A 29 -2.22 -11.69 -3.60
CA GLY A 29 -2.87 -12.75 -4.38
C GLY A 29 -4.28 -13.12 -3.96
N ARG A 30 -4.88 -12.50 -2.92
CA ARG A 30 -6.20 -12.89 -2.38
C ARG A 30 -7.20 -11.76 -2.20
N SER A 31 -6.79 -10.59 -1.70
CA SER A 31 -7.69 -9.45 -1.51
C SER A 31 -6.95 -8.14 -1.23
N LEU A 32 -7.61 -7.04 -1.58
CA LEU A 32 -7.22 -5.68 -1.20
C LEU A 32 -8.23 -5.19 -0.14
N ALA A 33 -7.95 -5.47 1.14
CA ALA A 33 -8.93 -5.37 2.22
C ALA A 33 -10.22 -6.13 1.89
N PHE A 34 -11.35 -5.43 1.76
CA PHE A 34 -12.65 -6.01 1.45
C PHE A 34 -12.86 -6.26 -0.06
N ILE A 35 -12.00 -5.71 -0.92
CA ILE A 35 -12.10 -5.83 -2.38
C ILE A 35 -11.54 -7.19 -2.80
N LYS A 36 -12.36 -7.97 -3.50
CA LYS A 36 -11.98 -9.30 -4.01
C LYS A 36 -11.40 -9.20 -5.43
N PRO A 37 -10.48 -10.11 -5.81
CA PRO A 37 -9.89 -10.11 -7.15
C PRO A 37 -10.90 -10.22 -8.28
N ALA A 38 -12.07 -10.82 -8.05
CA ALA A 38 -13.10 -10.98 -9.07
C ALA A 38 -14.00 -9.74 -9.29
N CYS A 39 -13.78 -8.64 -8.55
CA CYS A 39 -14.63 -7.45 -8.67
C CYS A 39 -14.53 -6.81 -10.06
N SER A 40 -15.51 -5.95 -10.37
CA SER A 40 -15.42 -4.99 -11.47
C SER A 40 -15.31 -3.55 -10.98
N GLU A 41 -15.03 -2.62 -11.88
CA GLU A 41 -15.17 -1.20 -11.58
C GLU A 41 -16.61 -0.83 -11.19
N GLU A 42 -17.64 -1.46 -11.77
CA GLU A 42 -19.03 -1.20 -11.34
C GLU A 42 -19.26 -1.59 -9.87
N ASP A 43 -18.64 -2.67 -9.39
CA ASP A 43 -18.67 -3.01 -7.96
C ASP A 43 -18.02 -1.90 -7.12
N LEU A 44 -16.89 -1.35 -7.57
CA LEU A 44 -16.22 -0.25 -6.86
C LEU A 44 -17.08 1.02 -6.84
N LEU A 45 -17.72 1.35 -7.96
CA LEU A 45 -18.62 2.51 -8.04
C LEU A 45 -19.82 2.35 -7.11
N ARG A 46 -20.38 1.13 -7.02
CA ARG A 46 -21.47 0.81 -6.10
C ARG A 46 -21.03 0.93 -4.64
N ASP A 47 -19.87 0.39 -4.29
CA ASP A 47 -19.45 0.22 -2.90
C ASP A 47 -18.76 1.49 -2.34
N TYR A 48 -18.12 2.29 -3.19
CA TYR A 48 -17.35 3.48 -2.80
C TYR A 48 -17.87 4.79 -3.39
N GLY A 49 -18.76 4.76 -4.38
CA GLY A 49 -19.33 5.95 -5.02
C GLY A 49 -18.42 6.61 -6.06
N ASN A 50 -19.04 7.33 -7.00
CA ASN A 50 -18.36 7.94 -8.15
C ASN A 50 -17.23 8.89 -7.77
N TRP A 51 -17.32 9.59 -6.64
CA TRP A 51 -16.28 10.51 -6.17
C TRP A 51 -14.97 9.79 -5.81
N ASN A 52 -15.04 8.51 -5.45
CA ASN A 52 -13.90 7.73 -5.00
C ASN A 52 -13.33 6.83 -6.09
N VAL A 53 -13.83 6.88 -7.32
CA VAL A 53 -13.42 5.98 -8.41
C VAL A 53 -13.20 6.80 -9.68
N GLU A 54 -11.96 6.81 -10.18
CA GLU A 54 -11.59 7.57 -11.37
C GLU A 54 -10.90 6.67 -12.40
N ARG A 55 -11.32 6.75 -13.66
CA ARG A 55 -10.60 6.10 -14.78
C ARG A 55 -9.46 6.99 -15.21
N THR A 56 -8.29 6.39 -15.47
CA THR A 56 -7.11 7.12 -15.91
C THR A 56 -6.22 6.25 -16.80
N THR A 57 -5.14 6.84 -17.29
CA THR A 57 -4.03 6.13 -17.92
C THR A 57 -2.77 6.47 -17.14
N ILE A 58 -2.01 5.46 -16.70
CA ILE A 58 -0.77 5.66 -15.96
C ILE A 58 0.46 5.23 -16.77
N PRO A 59 1.62 5.90 -16.58
CA PRO A 59 2.89 5.33 -17.00
C PRO A 59 3.25 4.15 -16.08
N LEU A 60 3.52 3.01 -16.69
CA LEU A 60 3.92 1.79 -16.01
C LEU A 60 4.94 1.03 -16.85
N ASP A 61 6.14 0.84 -16.30
CA ASP A 61 7.23 0.04 -16.89
C ASP A 61 7.48 0.35 -18.39
N GLY A 62 7.46 1.64 -18.74
CA GLY A 62 7.74 2.14 -20.10
C GLY A 62 6.51 2.24 -21.02
N ALA A 63 5.33 1.81 -20.58
CA ALA A 63 4.09 1.88 -21.34
C ALA A 63 3.05 2.78 -20.67
N SER A 64 2.09 3.29 -21.47
CA SER A 64 0.87 3.91 -20.95
C SER A 64 -0.20 2.84 -20.82
N VAL A 65 -0.72 2.64 -19.60
CA VAL A 65 -1.64 1.54 -19.28
C VAL A 65 -2.95 2.11 -18.72
N PRO A 66 -4.13 1.68 -19.24
CA PRO A 66 -5.42 2.02 -18.65
C PRO A 66 -5.53 1.52 -17.20
N ALA A 67 -6.13 2.33 -16.34
CA ALA A 67 -6.27 1.99 -14.92
C ALA A 67 -7.52 2.62 -14.30
N THR A 68 -7.90 2.11 -13.14
CA THR A 68 -8.88 2.75 -12.24
C THR A 68 -8.15 3.17 -10.96
N VAL A 69 -8.34 4.40 -10.50
CA VAL A 69 -7.81 4.90 -9.23
C VAL A 69 -8.95 4.90 -8.22
N LEU A 70 -8.74 4.22 -7.11
CA LEU A 70 -9.62 4.28 -5.95
C LEU A 70 -9.08 5.33 -4.97
N PHE A 71 -9.98 6.18 -4.46
CA PHE A 71 -9.69 7.36 -3.63
C PHE A 71 -8.66 8.32 -4.28
N PRO A 72 -8.93 8.86 -5.49
CA PRO A 72 -7.98 9.68 -6.24
C PRO A 72 -7.59 10.99 -5.53
N HIS A 73 -8.42 11.46 -4.60
CA HIS A 73 -8.26 12.74 -3.90
C HIS A 73 -7.75 12.62 -2.45
N ASP A 74 -7.34 11.42 -2.01
CA ASP A 74 -6.77 11.17 -0.68
C ASP A 74 -5.52 10.30 -0.80
N ASP A 75 -4.34 10.93 -0.77
CA ASP A 75 -3.06 10.26 -1.00
C ASP A 75 -2.80 9.08 -0.07
N ALA A 76 -3.29 9.13 1.17
CA ALA A 76 -3.12 8.04 2.13
C ALA A 76 -3.97 6.81 1.77
N LYS A 77 -5.11 7.02 1.11
CA LYS A 77 -6.04 5.98 0.67
C LYS A 77 -5.89 5.61 -0.80
N ARG A 78 -5.18 6.42 -1.59
CA ARG A 78 -5.07 6.28 -3.03
C ARG A 78 -4.44 4.94 -3.42
N VAL A 79 -5.09 4.21 -4.33
CA VAL A 79 -4.55 2.98 -4.93
C VAL A 79 -4.92 2.92 -6.41
N VAL A 80 -3.95 2.57 -7.25
CA VAL A 80 -4.18 2.33 -8.68
C VAL A 80 -4.48 0.86 -8.89
N LEU A 81 -5.53 0.57 -9.65
CA LEU A 81 -6.01 -0.77 -9.96
C LEU A 81 -5.84 -1.02 -11.46
N LEU A 82 -5.22 -2.14 -11.79
CA LEU A 82 -5.15 -2.68 -13.13
C LEU A 82 -6.06 -3.88 -13.24
N TRP A 83 -6.58 -4.12 -14.45
CA TRP A 83 -7.55 -5.16 -14.72
C TRP A 83 -6.93 -6.24 -15.61
N HIS A 84 -7.48 -7.45 -15.55
CA HIS A 84 -7.15 -8.50 -16.52
C HIS A 84 -7.96 -8.27 -17.80
N ASP A 85 -9.25 -7.92 -17.66
CA ASP A 85 -10.07 -7.41 -18.75
C ASP A 85 -10.11 -5.87 -18.68
N ASP A 86 -9.19 -5.22 -19.39
CA ASP A 86 -9.09 -3.75 -19.43
C ASP A 86 -10.30 -3.09 -20.10
N ALA A 87 -10.93 -3.77 -21.07
CA ALA A 87 -12.07 -3.23 -21.82
C ALA A 87 -13.31 -3.16 -20.93
N ALA A 88 -13.59 -4.24 -20.20
CA ALA A 88 -14.71 -4.31 -19.26
C ALA A 88 -14.37 -3.82 -17.85
N ARG A 89 -13.09 -3.58 -17.54
CA ARG A 89 -12.55 -3.26 -16.19
C ARG A 89 -13.04 -4.26 -15.15
N ARG A 90 -12.74 -5.53 -15.43
CA ARG A 90 -13.10 -6.67 -14.58
C ARG A 90 -11.87 -7.46 -14.21
N GLN A 91 -11.95 -8.04 -13.02
CA GLN A 91 -10.94 -8.91 -12.44
C GLN A 91 -9.62 -8.17 -12.20
N LEU A 92 -9.32 -7.87 -10.94
CA LEU A 92 -8.08 -7.20 -10.59
C LEU A 92 -6.89 -8.03 -11.05
N LYS A 93 -5.99 -7.37 -11.76
CA LYS A 93 -4.67 -7.87 -12.14
C LYS A 93 -3.62 -7.43 -11.13
N ALA A 94 -3.63 -6.15 -10.79
CA ALA A 94 -2.70 -5.58 -9.82
C ALA A 94 -3.30 -4.39 -9.08
N ALA A 95 -2.82 -4.17 -7.86
CA ALA A 95 -3.00 -2.94 -7.11
C ALA A 95 -1.63 -2.30 -6.86
N ILE A 96 -1.49 -1.01 -7.15
CA ILE A 96 -0.24 -0.25 -7.06
C ILE A 96 -0.45 0.91 -6.10
N LEU A 97 0.40 0.96 -5.08
CA LEU A 97 0.50 2.03 -4.11
C LEU A 97 1.81 2.78 -4.33
N ARG A 98 1.76 4.11 -4.33
CA ARG A 98 2.93 4.98 -4.51
C ARG A 98 2.85 6.15 -3.54
N GLY A 99 3.99 6.59 -3.02
CA GLY A 99 4.09 7.72 -2.10
C GLY A 99 4.79 7.33 -0.80
N ASN A 100 4.63 8.16 0.24
CA ASN A 100 5.42 8.04 1.47
C ASN A 100 4.64 7.45 2.66
N HIS A 101 3.32 7.33 2.56
CA HIS A 101 2.48 6.75 3.61
C HIS A 101 1.19 6.20 3.01
N SER A 102 0.58 5.22 3.67
CA SER A 102 -0.70 4.67 3.22
C SER A 102 -1.49 3.98 4.34
N PHE A 103 -2.81 3.92 4.19
CA PHE A 103 -3.71 3.13 5.06
C PHE A 103 -3.70 1.65 4.71
N TRP A 104 -3.33 1.32 3.47
CA TRP A 104 -3.21 -0.05 3.01
C TRP A 104 -1.95 -0.68 3.60
N ARG A 105 -2.09 -1.83 4.25
CA ARG A 105 -0.98 -2.48 4.96
C ARG A 105 -0.86 -3.94 4.56
N LEU A 106 0.35 -4.37 4.24
CA LEU A 106 0.73 -5.78 4.13
C LEU A 106 0.74 -6.44 5.53
N PRO A 107 0.84 -7.78 5.60
CA PRO A 107 1.04 -8.49 6.86
C PRO A 107 2.23 -7.92 7.66
N GLY A 108 2.10 -7.90 8.99
CA GLY A 108 3.11 -7.32 9.87
C GLY A 108 3.12 -5.77 9.88
N ASN A 109 2.03 -5.13 9.42
CA ASN A 109 1.87 -3.68 9.36
C ASN A 109 2.87 -2.97 8.44
N VAL A 110 3.45 -3.68 7.48
CA VAL A 110 4.32 -3.08 6.44
C VAL A 110 3.46 -2.28 5.47
N THR A 111 3.88 -1.05 5.17
CA THR A 111 3.19 -0.13 4.25
C THR A 111 4.17 0.89 3.66
N LEU A 112 3.71 1.82 2.83
CA LEU A 112 4.51 2.94 2.35
C LEU A 112 5.12 3.71 3.53
N GLY A 113 6.37 4.13 3.38
CA GLY A 113 7.17 4.77 4.44
C GLY A 113 7.79 3.79 5.44
N THR A 114 7.51 2.48 5.36
CA THR A 114 8.16 1.50 6.24
C THR A 114 9.67 1.49 5.96
N PRO A 115 10.52 1.69 6.98
CA PRO A 115 11.97 1.63 6.79
C PRO A 115 12.42 0.23 6.38
N TYR A 116 13.44 0.13 5.53
CA TYR A 116 14.02 -1.15 5.09
C TYR A 116 14.41 -2.04 6.28
N ARG A 117 15.00 -1.46 7.33
CA ARG A 117 15.26 -2.14 8.60
C ARG A 117 14.02 -2.88 9.12
N LYS A 118 12.89 -2.18 9.18
CA LYS A 118 11.64 -2.74 9.71
C LYS A 118 11.08 -3.81 8.78
N LEU A 119 11.25 -3.65 7.47
CA LEU A 119 10.90 -4.68 6.48
C LEU A 119 11.70 -5.98 6.73
N VAL A 120 13.03 -5.87 6.92
CA VAL A 120 13.90 -7.02 7.23
C VAL A 120 13.51 -7.67 8.57
N GLU A 121 13.31 -6.87 9.62
CA GLU A 121 12.83 -7.36 10.93
C GLU A 121 11.51 -8.14 10.78
N THR A 122 10.57 -7.62 10.00
CA THR A 122 9.26 -8.25 9.78
C THR A 122 9.35 -9.49 8.90
N ASN A 123 10.26 -9.50 7.92
CA ASN A 123 10.54 -10.67 7.10
C ASN A 123 11.19 -11.81 7.90
N ALA A 124 11.80 -11.51 9.06
CA ALA A 124 12.52 -12.44 9.93
C ALA A 124 13.72 -13.17 9.27
N ARG A 125 14.10 -12.71 8.08
CA ARG A 125 15.25 -13.16 7.27
C ARG A 125 15.79 -11.95 6.50
N PRO A 126 17.07 -11.99 6.05
CA PRO A 126 17.59 -10.98 5.13
C PRO A 126 16.67 -10.77 3.91
N VAL A 127 16.72 -9.59 3.30
CA VAL A 127 15.95 -9.27 2.09
C VAL A 127 16.95 -8.92 1.00
N GLY A 128 16.97 -9.73 -0.06
CA GLY A 128 17.73 -9.49 -1.27
C GLY A 128 17.13 -8.33 -2.07
N VAL A 129 18.00 -7.47 -2.57
CA VAL A 129 17.60 -6.26 -3.30
C VAL A 129 18.43 -6.09 -4.57
N SER A 130 17.87 -5.40 -5.56
CA SER A 130 18.53 -5.09 -6.83
C SER A 130 18.22 -3.66 -7.25
N ALA A 131 19.10 -3.07 -8.06
CA ALA A 131 18.85 -1.76 -8.66
C ALA A 131 17.65 -1.87 -9.62
N PHE A 132 16.82 -0.83 -9.63
CA PHE A 132 15.61 -0.77 -10.43
C PHE A 132 15.43 0.59 -11.11
N GLY A 133 15.17 0.56 -12.41
CA GLY A 133 14.88 1.74 -13.23
C GLY A 133 16.09 2.65 -13.48
N GLU A 134 15.97 3.51 -14.48
CA GLU A 134 17.05 4.43 -14.90
C GLU A 134 17.29 5.56 -13.88
N GLN A 135 16.25 5.91 -13.11
CA GLN A 135 16.26 6.95 -12.08
C GLN A 135 16.82 6.46 -10.73
N GLY A 136 17.24 5.19 -10.63
CA GLY A 136 18.00 4.68 -9.48
C GLY A 136 17.17 4.36 -8.23
N GLY A 137 16.13 3.55 -8.37
CA GLY A 137 15.40 2.94 -7.25
C GLY A 137 15.98 1.59 -6.82
N VAL A 138 15.48 1.04 -5.71
CA VAL A 138 15.81 -0.30 -5.24
C VAL A 138 14.56 -1.15 -5.20
N GLN A 139 14.63 -2.35 -5.75
CA GLN A 139 13.56 -3.34 -5.71
C GLN A 139 13.96 -4.52 -4.84
N VAL A 140 13.01 -5.07 -4.07
CA VAL A 140 13.17 -6.37 -3.42
C VAL A 140 13.18 -7.46 -4.49
N SER A 141 14.29 -8.18 -4.61
CA SER A 141 14.46 -9.26 -5.58
C SER A 141 14.34 -10.64 -4.97
N ASP A 142 14.54 -10.78 -3.66
CA ASP A 142 14.42 -12.06 -2.97
C ASP A 142 14.06 -11.90 -1.49
N TRP A 143 13.09 -12.68 -1.01
CA TRP A 143 12.66 -12.71 0.38
C TRP A 143 13.46 -13.71 1.24
N GLN A 144 14.37 -14.48 0.65
CA GLN A 144 15.31 -15.39 1.32
C GLN A 144 14.62 -16.37 2.28
N ASN A 145 13.53 -16.99 1.81
CA ASN A 145 12.67 -17.89 2.60
C ASN A 145 12.11 -17.27 3.91
N GLY A 146 12.03 -15.94 3.98
CA GLY A 146 11.39 -15.22 5.07
C GLY A 146 9.85 -15.21 4.99
N GLN A 147 9.24 -14.47 5.91
CA GLN A 147 7.78 -14.41 6.07
C GLN A 147 7.04 -13.92 4.81
N PHE A 148 7.69 -13.10 3.98
CA PHE A 148 7.11 -12.61 2.73
C PHE A 148 7.37 -13.53 1.53
N ALA A 149 8.22 -14.56 1.64
CA ALA A 149 8.56 -15.44 0.52
C ALA A 149 7.33 -16.15 -0.07
N ARG A 150 6.36 -16.51 0.77
CA ARG A 150 5.06 -17.09 0.34
C ARG A 150 4.24 -16.18 -0.58
N PHE A 151 4.55 -14.88 -0.60
CA PHE A 151 3.90 -13.88 -1.44
C PHE A 151 4.74 -13.49 -2.66
N GLY A 152 5.92 -14.07 -2.87
CA GLY A 152 6.91 -13.56 -3.84
C GLY A 152 6.36 -13.29 -5.24
N ARG A 153 5.57 -14.22 -5.81
CA ARG A 153 4.95 -14.02 -7.14
C ARG A 153 3.79 -13.01 -7.17
N PHE A 154 3.33 -12.57 -6.01
CA PHE A 154 2.17 -11.69 -5.82
C PHE A 154 2.53 -10.34 -5.21
N LEU A 155 3.81 -10.08 -4.94
CA LEU A 155 4.26 -8.92 -4.21
C LEU A 155 5.57 -8.39 -4.77
N ASP A 156 5.51 -7.18 -5.30
CA ASP A 156 6.68 -6.36 -5.61
C ASP A 156 6.76 -5.19 -4.62
N VAL A 157 7.95 -4.92 -4.10
CA VAL A 157 8.20 -3.85 -3.14
C VAL A 157 9.42 -3.07 -3.60
N ARG A 158 9.27 -1.75 -3.68
CA ARG A 158 10.36 -0.84 -4.04
C ARG A 158 10.59 0.16 -2.93
N LEU A 159 11.86 0.51 -2.77
CA LEU A 159 12.34 1.45 -1.79
C LEU A 159 12.71 2.75 -2.52
N ASP A 160 12.52 3.87 -1.82
CA ASP A 160 13.10 5.13 -2.23
C ASP A 160 14.63 5.06 -2.29
N GLY A 161 15.21 6.03 -3.00
CA GLY A 161 16.65 6.24 -3.02
C GLY A 161 17.46 5.21 -3.82
N TYR A 162 18.72 5.59 -4.03
CA TYR A 162 19.74 4.82 -4.74
C TYR A 162 20.48 3.93 -3.74
N PRO A 163 20.92 2.70 -4.08
CA PRO A 163 22.04 2.09 -3.37
C PRO A 163 23.30 2.83 -3.86
N ALA A 164 23.55 4.06 -3.36
CA ALA A 164 24.43 5.06 -4.01
C ALA A 164 25.58 4.40 -4.76
N ALA A 165 25.78 4.75 -6.05
CA ALA A 165 26.83 4.18 -6.89
C ALA A 165 28.09 4.02 -6.06
N PRO A 166 28.73 2.84 -6.04
CA PRO A 166 29.68 2.50 -5.00
C PRO A 166 30.77 3.58 -4.88
N VAL A 167 30.75 4.35 -3.79
CA VAL A 167 31.83 5.27 -3.46
C VAL A 167 32.97 4.39 -2.97
N ASN A 168 34.05 4.29 -3.74
CA ASN A 168 35.18 3.37 -3.51
C ASN A 168 34.81 1.88 -3.54
N GLY A 169 33.92 1.44 -4.44
CA GLY A 169 33.59 0.02 -4.60
C GLY A 169 32.65 -0.55 -3.53
N LYS A 170 32.12 0.28 -2.62
CA LYS A 170 31.18 -0.13 -1.56
C LYS A 170 29.84 0.55 -1.75
N SER A 171 28.77 -0.23 -1.86
CA SER A 171 27.39 0.27 -1.88
C SER A 171 27.03 0.91 -0.54
N ARG A 172 26.31 2.04 -0.57
CA ARG A 172 25.80 2.69 0.64
C ARG A 172 24.79 1.77 1.35
N PRO A 173 24.79 1.68 2.69
CA PRO A 173 23.81 0.88 3.43
C PRO A 173 22.37 1.38 3.18
N LEU A 174 21.41 0.47 3.02
CA LEU A 174 19.99 0.77 2.85
C LEU A 174 19.29 1.23 4.14
N THR A 175 20.05 1.72 5.13
CA THR A 175 19.58 1.93 6.50
C THR A 175 18.54 3.03 6.63
N HIS A 176 18.44 3.93 5.65
CA HIS A 176 17.51 5.06 5.66
C HIS A 176 16.43 4.94 4.59
N ASN A 177 16.50 3.93 3.72
CA ASN A 177 15.55 3.77 2.64
C ASN A 177 14.20 3.30 3.20
N THR A 178 13.13 3.82 2.64
CA THR A 178 11.75 3.49 3.00
C THR A 178 10.99 2.96 1.79
N ILE A 179 9.97 2.15 2.01
CA ILE A 179 9.12 1.66 0.93
C ILE A 179 8.36 2.82 0.30
N ASN A 180 8.53 3.06 -1.00
CA ASN A 180 7.84 4.12 -1.73
C ASN A 180 6.85 3.58 -2.78
N GLU A 181 6.94 2.30 -3.11
CA GLU A 181 5.99 1.62 -3.98
C GLU A 181 5.75 0.18 -3.51
N ILE A 182 4.48 -0.22 -3.51
CA ILE A 182 4.04 -1.60 -3.29
C ILE A 182 3.16 -1.95 -4.48
N ARG A 183 3.48 -3.04 -5.17
CA ARG A 183 2.57 -3.66 -6.14
C ARG A 183 2.14 -5.02 -5.65
N VAL A 184 0.84 -5.24 -5.65
CA VAL A 184 0.23 -6.51 -5.28
C VAL A 184 -0.44 -7.08 -6.52
N PHE A 185 -0.08 -8.30 -6.89
CA PHE A 185 -0.64 -8.98 -8.05
C PHE A 185 -1.69 -9.99 -7.61
N PHE A 186 -2.65 -10.22 -8.50
CA PHE A 186 -3.73 -11.17 -8.30
C PHE A 186 -3.72 -12.20 -9.43
N PRO A 187 -4.06 -13.48 -9.12
CA PRO A 187 -4.08 -14.52 -10.13
C PRO A 187 -5.10 -14.19 -11.21
N GLU A 188 -4.84 -14.68 -12.42
CA GLU A 188 -5.88 -14.73 -13.45
C GLU A 188 -7.08 -15.56 -12.95
N PRO A 189 -8.30 -15.19 -13.35
CA PRO A 189 -9.47 -16.03 -13.13
C PRO A 189 -9.25 -17.42 -13.73
N LYS A 190 -9.80 -18.44 -13.09
CA LYS A 190 -9.86 -19.80 -13.63
C LYS A 190 -11.07 -19.97 -14.54
#